data_AF-A0A084VY17-F1
#
_entry.id   AF-A0A084VY17-F1
#
_cell.length_a   1.000
_cell.length_b   1.000
_cell.length_c   1.000
_cell.angle_alpha   90.00
_cell.angle_beta   90.00
_cell.angle_gamma   90.00
#
_symmetry.space_group_name_H-M   'P 1'
#
loop_
_entity.id
_entity.type
_entity.pdbx_description
1 polymer ?
#
loop_
_entity_poly.entity_id
_entity_poly.type
_entity_poly.pdbx_seq_one_letter_code
_entity_poly.pdbx_strand_id
1 'polypeptide(L)'
;MKNILLAFGLVWCLVSLVQAGKSKTVEECEKNIPTSLKNRICELRQYQTVNSPDMDKHMQCILEVVGFVDGSGNVEFQELLGVLKVVDPAGDHAANIKKCVAEASNVDVTKKANTFYTCFLGTSSSSGFKKAVDYVELLRAGKLKASSPFNFGVVQGLIKQIDDGLCK
;
A
#
# COMPACT_ATOMS: atom_id res chain seq x y z
N MET A 1 -50.88 13.72 18.74
CA MET A 1 -49.61 14.24 18.19
C MET A 1 -48.43 13.75 19.04
N LYS A 2 -48.02 12.49 18.91
CA LYS A 2 -46.83 11.99 19.64
C LYS A 2 -46.03 10.89 18.91
N ASN A 3 -46.34 10.62 17.64
CA ASN A 3 -45.73 9.51 16.89
C ASN A 3 -44.98 9.94 15.62
N ILE A 4 -44.82 11.24 15.34
CA ILE A 4 -44.17 11.71 14.09
C ILE A 4 -42.71 12.17 14.29
N LEU A 5 -42.25 12.30 15.54
CA LEU A 5 -40.88 12.76 15.83
C LEU A 5 -39.84 11.63 15.90
N LEU A 6 -40.25 10.36 15.87
CA LEU A 6 -39.32 9.22 15.97
C LEU A 6 -38.86 8.68 14.61
N ALA A 7 -39.48 9.09 13.51
CA ALA A 7 -39.12 8.62 12.17
C ALA A 7 -37.93 9.37 11.53
N PHE A 8 -37.64 10.61 11.97
CA PHE A 8 -36.54 11.41 11.41
C PHE A 8 -35.19 11.16 12.10
N GLY A 9 -35.17 10.55 13.29
CA GLY A 9 -33.92 10.20 13.99
C GLY A 9 -33.23 8.94 13.46
N LEU A 10 -33.98 8.04 12.80
CA LEU A 10 -33.45 6.76 12.31
C LEU A 10 -32.87 6.83 10.89
N VAL A 11 -33.18 7.88 10.13
CA VAL A 11 -32.67 8.05 8.75
C VAL A 11 -31.27 8.67 8.72
N TRP A 12 -30.81 9.32 9.80
CA TRP A 12 -29.46 9.88 9.86
C TRP A 12 -28.38 8.85 10.28
N CYS A 13 -28.76 7.70 10.83
CA CYS A 13 -27.79 6.61 11.11
C CYS A 13 -27.34 5.85 9.85
N LEU A 14 -27.94 6.12 8.67
CA LEU A 14 -27.64 5.39 7.44
C LEU A 14 -26.58 6.06 6.54
N VAL A 15 -26.07 7.25 6.90
CA VAL A 15 -25.01 7.93 6.11
C VAL A 15 -23.60 7.48 6.52
N SER A 16 -23.45 6.69 7.59
CA SER A 16 -22.19 6.02 7.95
C SER A 16 -22.05 4.61 7.34
N LEU A 17 -22.85 4.29 6.32
CA LEU A 17 -22.44 3.30 5.32
C LEU A 17 -21.22 3.87 4.61
N VAL A 18 -20.05 3.72 5.23
CA VAL A 18 -18.77 3.64 4.53
C VAL A 18 -19.06 2.73 3.36
N GLN A 19 -19.12 3.32 2.16
CA GLN A 19 -19.01 2.56 0.93
C GLN A 19 -17.71 1.78 1.10
N ALA A 20 -17.81 0.51 1.52
CA ALA A 20 -16.69 -0.41 1.67
C ALA A 20 -16.23 -0.84 0.27
N GLY A 21 -16.02 0.14 -0.61
CA GLY A 21 -15.27 -0.03 -1.83
C GLY A 21 -13.83 -0.33 -1.44
N LYS A 22 -13.17 -1.18 -2.22
CA LYS A 22 -11.73 -1.38 -2.12
C LYS A 22 -11.04 -0.01 -2.19
N SER A 23 -10.09 0.24 -1.30
CA SER A 23 -9.25 1.43 -1.32
C SER A 23 -8.62 1.60 -2.71
N LYS A 24 -8.55 2.83 -3.19
CA LYS A 24 -7.96 3.20 -4.47
C LYS A 24 -6.62 3.91 -4.33
N THR A 25 -6.30 4.36 -3.11
CA THR A 25 -5.07 5.08 -2.78
C THR A 25 -4.46 4.57 -1.47
N VAL A 26 -3.15 4.78 -1.31
CA VAL A 26 -2.43 4.45 -0.06
C VAL A 26 -3.02 5.24 1.10
N GLU A 27 -3.34 6.52 0.89
CA GLU A 27 -4.00 7.37 1.88
C GLU A 27 -5.32 6.76 2.41
N GLU A 28 -6.12 6.14 1.55
CA GLU A 28 -7.35 5.44 1.97
C GLU A 28 -7.06 4.16 2.78
N CYS A 29 -5.99 3.42 2.45
CA CYS A 29 -5.54 2.29 3.28
C CYS A 29 -5.07 2.77 4.66
N GLU A 30 -4.33 3.88 4.72
CA GLU A 30 -3.79 4.44 5.97
C GLU A 30 -4.88 5.09 6.84
N LYS A 31 -5.87 5.77 6.25
CA LYS A 31 -7.04 6.28 6.97
C LYS A 31 -7.82 5.19 7.71
N ASN A 32 -7.84 3.98 7.12
CA ASN A 32 -8.53 2.81 7.67
C ASN A 32 -7.57 1.85 8.40
N ILE A 33 -6.35 2.29 8.72
CA ILE A 33 -5.37 1.43 9.37
C ILE A 33 -5.84 1.00 10.78
N PRO A 34 -5.62 -0.27 11.18
CA PRO A 34 -5.97 -0.73 12.53
C PRO A 34 -5.34 0.13 13.63
N THR A 35 -6.06 0.29 14.74
CA THR A 35 -5.64 1.15 15.87
C THR A 35 -4.26 0.75 16.44
N SER A 36 -3.92 -0.54 16.41
CA SER A 36 -2.62 -1.07 16.83
C SER A 36 -1.43 -0.51 16.02
N LEU A 37 -1.69 -0.03 14.80
CA LEU A 37 -0.69 0.49 13.87
C LEU A 37 -0.77 2.02 13.71
N LYS A 38 -1.86 2.67 14.13
CA LYS A 38 -2.05 4.13 13.96
C LYS A 38 -0.90 4.96 14.52
N ASN A 39 -0.43 4.64 15.72
CA ASN A 39 0.67 5.37 16.36
C ASN A 39 2.05 5.02 15.78
N ARG A 40 2.10 4.10 14.81
CA ARG A 40 3.32 3.62 14.16
C ARG A 40 3.37 3.99 12.69
N ILE A 41 2.40 4.78 12.19
CA ILE A 41 2.29 5.10 10.76
C ILE A 41 3.60 5.64 10.17
N CYS A 42 4.34 6.43 10.95
CA CYS A 42 5.63 6.98 10.54
C CYS A 42 6.71 5.92 10.39
N GLU A 43 6.76 4.93 11.28
CA GLU A 43 7.64 3.78 11.13
C GLU A 43 7.30 3.00 9.85
N LEU A 44 6.01 2.80 9.58
CA LEU A 44 5.54 2.05 8.42
C LEU A 44 5.86 2.77 7.11
N ARG A 45 5.68 4.10 7.06
CA ARG A 45 6.05 4.92 5.88
C ARG A 45 7.56 4.98 5.65
N GLN A 46 8.38 4.66 6.66
CA GLN A 46 9.82 4.44 6.51
C GLN A 46 10.19 2.99 6.18
N TYR A 47 9.21 2.18 5.76
CA TYR A 47 9.35 0.78 5.37
C TYR A 47 9.83 -0.14 6.50
N GLN A 48 9.49 0.17 7.76
CA GLN A 48 9.76 -0.74 8.87
C GLN A 48 8.80 -1.94 8.80
N THR A 49 9.37 -3.14 8.78
CA THR A 49 8.59 -4.37 8.74
C THR A 49 7.98 -4.70 10.11
N VAL A 50 6.74 -5.17 10.10
CA VAL A 50 6.01 -5.59 11.30
C VAL A 50 5.33 -6.92 11.01
N ASN A 51 5.57 -7.92 11.85
CA ASN A 51 4.89 -9.20 11.76
C ASN A 51 3.67 -9.18 12.69
N SER A 52 2.49 -8.87 12.15
CA SER A 52 1.22 -8.92 12.87
C SER A 52 0.03 -9.08 11.93
N PRO A 53 -1.10 -9.66 12.39
CA PRO A 53 -2.31 -9.77 11.56
C PRO A 53 -2.87 -8.45 11.05
N ASP A 54 -2.64 -7.35 11.79
CA ASP A 54 -3.05 -6.02 11.36
C ASP A 54 -2.14 -5.49 10.24
N MET A 55 -0.84 -5.78 10.31
CA MET A 55 0.11 -5.43 9.24
C MET A 55 -0.14 -6.27 8.00
N ASP A 56 -0.55 -7.54 8.15
CA ASP A 56 -0.93 -8.41 7.05
C ASP A 56 -2.07 -7.79 6.20
N LYS A 57 -3.13 -7.31 6.86
CA LYS A 57 -4.24 -6.60 6.20
C LYS A 57 -3.81 -5.27 5.59
N HIS A 58 -3.00 -4.50 6.32
CA HIS A 58 -2.53 -3.22 5.85
C HIS A 58 -1.68 -3.37 4.59
N MET A 59 -0.72 -4.29 4.58
CA MET A 59 0.13 -4.54 3.42
C MET A 59 -0.62 -5.14 2.23
N GLN A 60 -1.63 -5.98 2.48
CA GLN A 60 -2.54 -6.41 1.42
C GLN A 60 -3.20 -5.19 0.74
N CYS A 61 -3.74 -4.25 1.52
CA CYS A 61 -4.36 -3.03 0.98
C CYS A 61 -3.36 -2.19 0.17
N ILE A 62 -2.19 -1.91 0.74
CA ILE A 62 -1.15 -1.09 0.10
C ILE A 62 -0.67 -1.71 -1.21
N LEU A 63 -0.28 -2.99 -1.19
CA LEU A 63 0.27 -3.67 -2.37
C LEU A 63 -0.78 -3.88 -3.45
N GLU A 64 -2.05 -4.07 -3.10
CA GLU A 64 -3.15 -4.16 -4.08
C GLU A 64 -3.41 -2.80 -4.73
N VAL A 65 -3.42 -1.70 -3.95
CA VAL A 65 -3.57 -0.34 -4.48
C VAL A 65 -2.47 0.03 -5.47
N VAL A 66 -1.21 -0.28 -5.13
CA VAL A 66 -0.09 -0.03 -6.06
C VAL A 66 -0.02 -1.07 -7.18
N GLY A 67 -0.89 -2.10 -7.16
CA GLY A 67 -1.02 -3.10 -8.22
C GLY A 67 0.13 -4.11 -8.26
N PHE A 68 0.84 -4.30 -7.15
CA PHE A 68 1.94 -5.26 -7.05
C PHE A 68 1.46 -6.64 -6.60
N VAL A 69 0.26 -6.73 -6.02
CA VAL A 69 -0.40 -8.00 -5.72
C VAL A 69 -1.87 -7.96 -6.12
N ASP A 70 -2.44 -9.14 -6.35
CA ASP A 70 -3.87 -9.35 -6.54
C ASP A 70 -4.63 -9.37 -5.20
N GLY A 71 -5.96 -9.52 -5.25
CA GLY A 71 -6.81 -9.59 -4.06
C GLY A 71 -6.61 -10.84 -3.18
N SER A 72 -5.78 -11.79 -3.60
CA SER A 72 -5.34 -12.96 -2.81
C SER A 72 -3.89 -12.82 -2.33
N GLY A 73 -3.27 -11.66 -2.54
CA GLY A 73 -1.90 -11.38 -2.17
C GLY A 73 -0.84 -12.06 -3.07
N ASN A 74 -1.24 -12.61 -4.22
CA ASN A 74 -0.27 -13.13 -5.19
C ASN A 74 0.35 -11.97 -5.97
N VAL A 75 1.65 -12.04 -6.24
CA VAL A 75 2.39 -10.96 -6.89
C VAL A 75 2.06 -10.88 -8.38
N GLU A 76 1.74 -9.66 -8.83
CA GLU A 76 1.60 -9.31 -10.24
C GLU A 76 2.98 -9.12 -10.86
N PHE A 77 3.62 -10.23 -11.23
CA PHE A 77 5.05 -10.30 -11.55
C PHE A 77 5.49 -9.26 -12.60
N GLN A 78 4.74 -9.15 -13.71
CA GLN A 78 5.10 -8.26 -14.81
C GLN A 78 4.92 -6.79 -14.46
N GLU A 79 3.86 -6.47 -13.71
CA GLU A 79 3.60 -5.11 -13.23
C GLU A 79 4.73 -4.64 -12.31
N LEU A 80 5.07 -5.45 -11.30
CA LEU A 80 6.15 -5.13 -10.39
C LEU A 80 7.51 -5.06 -11.10
N LEU A 81 7.85 -6.04 -11.94
CA LEU A 81 9.12 -6.04 -12.68
C LEU A 81 9.24 -4.82 -13.60
N GLY A 82 8.15 -4.46 -14.28
CA GLY A 82 8.10 -3.29 -15.17
C GLY A 82 8.41 -2.00 -14.42
N VAL A 83 7.74 -1.77 -13.29
CA VAL A 83 7.99 -0.57 -12.48
C VAL A 83 9.40 -0.57 -11.89
N LEU A 84 9.88 -1.71 -11.38
CA LEU A 84 11.25 -1.82 -10.88
C LEU A 84 12.29 -1.46 -11.94
N LYS A 85 12.12 -1.94 -13.18
CA LYS A 85 13.02 -1.59 -14.28
C LYS A 85 12.94 -0.13 -14.72
N VAL A 86 11.85 0.57 -14.44
CA VAL A 86 11.75 2.03 -14.65
C VAL A 86 12.54 2.80 -13.59
N VAL A 87 12.43 2.41 -12.32
CA VAL A 87 13.03 3.16 -11.20
C VAL A 87 14.47 2.74 -10.87
N ASP A 88 14.86 1.53 -11.25
CA ASP A 88 16.17 0.92 -11.03
C ASP A 88 16.52 -0.07 -12.17
N PRO A 89 16.99 0.38 -13.34
CA PRO A 89 17.20 -0.51 -14.49
C PRO A 89 18.25 -1.61 -14.26
N ALA A 90 19.21 -1.36 -13.38
CA ALA A 90 20.40 -2.20 -13.18
C ALA A 90 20.18 -3.39 -12.23
N GLY A 91 19.09 -3.40 -11.44
CA GLY A 91 18.87 -4.43 -10.44
C GLY A 91 18.46 -5.79 -11.00
N ASP A 92 18.88 -6.87 -10.32
CA ASP A 92 18.42 -8.24 -10.57
C ASP A 92 17.06 -8.51 -9.91
N HIS A 93 16.05 -7.80 -10.41
CA HIS A 93 14.72 -7.82 -9.81
C HIS A 93 13.99 -9.14 -10.02
N ALA A 94 14.15 -9.77 -11.19
CA ALA A 94 13.41 -10.98 -11.52
C ALA A 94 13.74 -12.14 -10.59
N ALA A 95 15.02 -12.35 -10.26
CA ALA A 95 15.44 -13.40 -9.32
C ALA A 95 14.90 -13.13 -7.91
N ASN A 96 15.00 -11.88 -7.44
CA ASN A 96 14.48 -11.47 -6.14
C ASN A 96 12.95 -11.62 -6.04
N ILE A 97 12.20 -11.31 -7.11
CA ILE A 97 10.74 -11.49 -7.12
C ILE A 97 10.41 -12.97 -6.99
N LYS A 98 11.03 -13.83 -7.81
CA LYS A 98 10.79 -15.29 -7.77
C LYS A 98 11.08 -15.87 -6.40
N LYS A 99 12.19 -15.47 -5.77
CA LYS A 99 12.55 -15.89 -4.41
C LYS A 99 11.45 -15.54 -3.42
N CYS A 100 11.02 -14.28 -3.37
CA CYS A 100 10.03 -13.83 -2.39
C CYS A 100 8.61 -14.31 -2.69
N VAL A 101 8.26 -14.54 -3.96
CA VAL A 101 7.02 -15.22 -4.34
C VAL A 101 7.00 -16.66 -3.82
N ALA A 102 8.12 -17.39 -3.94
CA ALA A 102 8.21 -18.75 -3.42
C ALA A 102 8.06 -18.78 -1.89
N GLU A 103 8.66 -17.82 -1.18
CA GLU A 103 8.49 -17.66 0.26
C GLU A 103 7.04 -17.37 0.65
N ALA A 104 6.41 -16.38 0.01
CA ALA A 104 5.01 -16.03 0.25
C ALA A 104 4.03 -17.16 -0.11
N SER A 105 4.37 -18.04 -1.06
CA SER A 105 3.52 -19.18 -1.44
C SER A 105 3.39 -20.25 -0.34
N ASN A 106 4.27 -20.23 0.67
CA ASN A 106 4.27 -21.19 1.78
C ASN A 106 3.43 -20.74 2.99
N VAL A 107 2.74 -19.59 2.91
CA VAL A 107 1.92 -19.06 4.00
C VAL A 107 0.45 -18.94 3.60
N ASP A 108 -0.40 -18.74 4.60
CA ASP A 108 -1.83 -18.46 4.42
C ASP A 108 -2.04 -17.27 3.48
N VAL A 109 -3.13 -17.33 2.69
CA VAL A 109 -3.51 -16.27 1.73
C VAL A 109 -3.52 -14.88 2.34
N THR A 110 -3.94 -14.75 3.60
CA THR A 110 -4.02 -13.47 4.32
C THR A 110 -2.66 -12.87 4.68
N LYS A 111 -1.58 -13.67 4.66
CA LYS A 111 -0.22 -13.27 5.03
C LYS A 111 0.67 -13.02 3.81
N LYS A 112 0.27 -13.51 2.63
CA LYS A 112 1.10 -13.51 1.41
C LYS A 112 1.73 -12.16 1.10
N ALA A 113 0.91 -11.10 1.07
CA ALA A 113 1.37 -9.75 0.73
C ALA A 113 2.45 -9.24 1.69
N ASN A 114 2.25 -9.40 3.01
CA ASN A 114 3.21 -8.94 4.02
C ASN A 114 4.47 -9.81 4.06
N THR A 115 4.35 -11.13 3.86
CA THR A 115 5.49 -12.03 3.70
C THR A 115 6.33 -11.65 2.48
N PHE A 116 5.68 -11.41 1.33
CA PHE A 116 6.37 -10.94 0.13
C PHE A 116 7.08 -9.61 0.37
N TYR A 117 6.37 -8.61 0.91
CA TYR A 117 6.91 -7.29 1.26
C TYR A 117 8.16 -7.40 2.14
N THR A 118 8.06 -8.16 3.23
CA THR A 118 9.14 -8.35 4.20
C THR A 118 10.34 -9.04 3.58
N CYS A 119 10.13 -10.12 2.82
CA CYS A 119 11.20 -10.79 2.08
C CYS A 119 11.88 -9.83 1.10
N PHE A 120 11.09 -9.07 0.32
CA PHE A 120 11.62 -8.26 -0.77
C PHE A 120 12.47 -7.09 -0.26
N LEU A 121 12.09 -6.50 0.87
CA LEU A 121 12.89 -5.49 1.57
C LEU A 121 14.23 -6.01 2.10
N GLY A 122 14.38 -7.33 2.28
CA GLY A 122 15.63 -8.00 2.62
C GLY A 122 16.53 -8.37 1.43
N THR A 123 16.15 -8.00 0.20
CA THR A 123 16.93 -8.31 -1.01
C THR A 123 17.74 -7.11 -1.51
N SER A 124 18.60 -7.35 -2.51
CA SER A 124 19.30 -6.27 -3.23
C SER A 124 18.34 -5.33 -3.99
N SER A 125 17.10 -5.74 -4.27
CA SER A 125 16.08 -4.89 -4.90
C SER A 125 15.42 -3.89 -3.94
N SER A 126 15.73 -3.91 -2.64
CA SER A 126 15.02 -3.14 -1.61
C SER A 126 14.94 -1.64 -1.92
N SER A 127 16.05 -1.00 -2.35
CA SER A 127 16.02 0.42 -2.70
C SER A 127 15.14 0.71 -3.92
N GLY A 128 15.21 -0.12 -4.96
CA GLY A 128 14.33 -0.01 -6.14
C GLY A 128 12.86 -0.22 -5.78
N PHE A 129 12.57 -1.16 -4.87
CA PHE A 129 11.21 -1.43 -4.40
C PHE A 129 10.57 -0.24 -3.70
N LYS A 130 11.30 0.40 -2.78
CA LYS A 130 10.81 1.61 -2.09
C LYS A 130 10.47 2.71 -3.10
N LYS A 131 11.37 2.97 -4.05
CA LYS A 131 11.12 3.93 -5.14
C LYS A 131 9.92 3.55 -6.00
N ALA A 132 9.71 2.27 -6.27
CA ALA A 132 8.59 1.77 -7.06
C ALA A 132 7.26 1.98 -6.34
N VAL A 133 7.17 1.63 -5.06
CA VAL A 133 5.98 1.86 -4.24
C VAL A 133 5.66 3.36 -4.17
N ASP A 134 6.65 4.19 -3.81
CA ASP A 134 6.51 5.65 -3.72
C ASP A 134 6.04 6.27 -5.05
N TYR A 135 6.65 5.85 -6.16
CA TYR A 135 6.29 6.36 -7.48
C TYR A 135 4.85 6.02 -7.85
N VAL A 136 4.43 4.77 -7.61
CA VAL A 136 3.07 4.33 -7.93
C VAL A 136 2.04 4.91 -6.95
N GLU A 137 2.36 5.08 -5.68
CA GLU A 137 1.53 5.81 -4.70
C GLU A 137 1.15 7.19 -5.25
N LEU A 138 2.14 7.95 -5.72
CA LEU A 138 1.92 9.29 -6.27
C LEU A 138 1.10 9.27 -7.56
N LEU A 139 1.29 8.28 -8.42
CA LEU A 139 0.47 8.09 -9.63
C LEU A 139 -0.99 7.80 -9.27
N ARG A 140 -1.24 6.89 -8.33
CA ARG A 140 -2.59 6.52 -7.87
C ARG A 140 -3.29 7.67 -7.16
N ALA A 141 -2.54 8.48 -6.41
CA ALA A 141 -3.04 9.69 -5.76
C ALA A 141 -3.21 10.89 -6.71
N GLY A 142 -2.89 10.75 -8.00
CA GLY A 142 -2.95 11.84 -8.99
C GLY A 142 -1.96 12.98 -8.72
N LYS A 143 -0.96 12.76 -7.88
CA LYS A 143 0.12 13.72 -7.58
C LYS A 143 1.19 13.73 -8.68
N LEU A 144 1.28 12.64 -9.45
CA LEU A 144 2.04 12.54 -10.68
C LEU A 144 1.13 12.11 -11.83
N LYS A 145 1.39 12.63 -13.05
CA LYS A 145 0.70 12.15 -14.26
C LYS A 145 1.35 10.87 -14.75
N ALA A 146 0.55 9.92 -15.24
CA ALA A 146 1.04 8.65 -15.79
C ALA A 146 2.03 8.79 -16.96
N SER A 147 1.97 9.89 -17.71
CA SER A 147 2.92 10.19 -18.79
C SER A 147 4.22 10.85 -18.32
N SER A 148 4.37 11.15 -17.02
CA SER A 148 5.59 11.78 -16.50
C SER A 148 6.71 10.74 -16.47
N PRO A 149 7.91 11.03 -16.98
CA PRO A 149 9.05 10.15 -16.76
C PRO A 149 9.37 10.07 -15.26
N PHE A 150 9.89 8.92 -14.83
CA PHE A 150 10.35 8.77 -13.44
C PHE A 150 11.48 9.76 -13.15
N ASN A 151 11.34 10.49 -12.04
CA ASN A 151 12.38 11.37 -11.50
C ASN A 151 12.43 11.19 -9.99
N PHE A 152 13.53 10.61 -9.50
CA PHE A 152 13.69 10.28 -8.08
C PHE A 152 13.58 11.51 -7.17
N GLY A 153 14.18 12.65 -7.54
CA GLY A 153 14.14 13.87 -6.72
C GLY A 153 12.73 14.43 -6.57
N VAL A 154 11.93 14.41 -7.64
CA VAL A 154 10.53 14.84 -7.61
C VAL A 154 9.69 13.88 -6.77
N VAL A 155 9.83 12.57 -6.97
CA VAL A 155 9.12 11.54 -6.20
C VAL A 155 9.43 11.69 -4.71
N GLN A 156 10.71 11.75 -4.35
CA GLN A 156 11.16 11.90 -2.97
C GLN A 156 10.63 13.18 -2.32
N GLY A 157 10.64 14.30 -3.05
CA GLY A 157 10.11 15.58 -2.54
C GLY A 157 8.60 15.52 -2.26
N LEU A 158 7.82 14.89 -3.13
CA LEU A 158 6.37 14.74 -2.96
C LEU A 158 6.02 13.76 -1.83
N ILE A 159 6.71 12.62 -1.73
CA ILE A 159 6.52 11.69 -0.62
C ILE A 159 6.86 12.37 0.70
N LYS A 160 7.97 13.12 0.78
CA LYS A 160 8.31 13.87 1.98
C LYS A 160 7.21 14.85 2.40
N GLN A 161 6.55 15.53 1.46
CA GLN A 161 5.42 16.42 1.78
C GLN A 161 4.22 15.66 2.36
N ILE A 162 3.96 14.45 1.88
CA ILE A 162 2.92 13.57 2.43
C ILE A 162 3.31 13.15 3.85
N ASP A 163 4.54 12.65 4.01
CA ASP A 163 5.08 12.18 5.29
C ASP A 163 5.07 13.30 6.34
N ASP A 164 5.57 14.50 6.03
CA ASP A 164 5.58 15.66 6.94
C ASP A 164 4.15 16.09 7.36
N GLY A 165 3.14 15.77 6.53
CA GLY A 165 1.73 16.01 6.83
C GLY A 165 1.12 14.99 7.79
N LEU A 166 1.59 13.74 7.73
CA LEU A 166 1.11 12.60 8.52
C LEU A 166 1.89 12.41 9.83
N CYS A 167 3.20 12.69 9.80
CA CYS A 167 4.16 12.44 10.86
C CYS A 167 4.53 13.72 11.57
N LYS A 168 3.79 14.02 12.64
CA LYS A 168 3.99 15.19 13.51
C LYS A 168 4.26 14.78 14.94
#